data_AF-A0A2H9N997-F1
#
_entry.id   AF-A0A2H9N997-F1
#
_cell.length_a   1.000
_cell.length_b   1.000
_cell.length_c   1.000
_cell.angle_alpha   90.00
_cell.angle_beta   90.00
_cell.angle_gamma   90.00
#
_symmetry.space_group_name_H-M   'P 1'
#
loop_
_entity.id
_entity.type
_entity.pdbx_description
1 polymer ?
#
loop_
_entity_poly.entity_id
_entity_poly.type
_entity_poly.pdbx_seq_one_letter_code
_entity_poly.pdbx_strand_id
1 'polypeptide(L)'
;MWFVIVFIVAVIVTAMHFGLKNLKKYKLDFLALMLWGTFLMILVDHTITFLHEGGNFIEITTDGLVPNAAILGILMVVPLLAIWVIAISTKFDNRICVD
;
A
#
# COMPACT_ATOMS: atom_id res chain seq x y z
N MET A 1 -8.04 11.27 4.17
CA MET A 1 -7.16 11.47 2.98
C MET A 1 -6.05 10.42 2.78
N TRP A 2 -5.68 9.60 3.77
CA TRP A 2 -4.62 8.59 3.60
C TRP A 2 -4.97 7.48 2.60
N PHE A 3 -6.26 7.12 2.51
CA PHE A 3 -6.79 6.13 1.57
C PHE A 3 -6.43 6.47 0.11
N VAL A 4 -6.63 7.74 -0.27
CA VAL A 4 -6.32 8.25 -1.61
C VAL A 4 -4.83 8.20 -1.90
N ILE A 5 -3.98 8.46 -0.90
CA ILE A 5 -2.53 8.37 -1.05
C ILE A 5 -2.10 6.93 -1.31
N VAL A 6 -2.61 5.96 -0.54
CA VAL A 6 -2.30 4.53 -0.76
C VAL A 6 -2.79 4.07 -2.13
N PHE A 7 -3.96 4.54 -2.58
CA PHE A 7 -4.47 4.26 -3.91
C PHE A 7 -3.57 4.80 -5.03
N ILE A 8 -3.19 6.08 -4.94
CA ILE A 8 -2.29 6.72 -5.92
C ILE A 8 -0.96 5.97 -5.96
N VAL A 9 -0.38 5.63 -4.80
CA VAL A 9 0.87 4.87 -4.71
C VAL A 9 0.72 3.48 -5.31
N ALA A 10 -0.38 2.76 -5.04
CA ALA A 10 -0.65 1.45 -5.64
C ALA A 10 -0.75 1.52 -7.17
N VAL A 11 -1.43 2.53 -7.70
CA VAL A 11 -1.56 2.77 -9.15
C VAL A 11 -0.20 3.09 -9.78
N ILE A 12 0.61 3.95 -9.14
CA ILE A 12 1.96 4.29 -9.63
C ILE A 12 2.85 3.04 -9.66
N VAL A 13 2.86 2.24 -8.60
CA VAL A 13 3.66 1.00 -8.53
C VAL A 13 3.19 -0.02 -9.57
N THR A 14 1.88 -0.13 -9.80
CA THR A 14 1.32 -1.01 -10.84
C THR A 14 1.67 -0.51 -12.24
N ALA A 15 1.58 0.79 -12.50
CA ALA A 15 1.98 1.40 -13.76
C ALA A 15 3.49 1.23 -14.03
N MET A 16 4.32 1.37 -12.99
CA MET A 16 5.76 1.14 -13.06
C MET A 16 6.09 -0.32 -13.35
N HIS A 17 5.33 -1.27 -12.77
CA HIS A 17 5.46 -2.69 -13.08
C HIS A 17 5.15 -2.98 -14.55
N PHE A 18 4.05 -2.42 -15.09
CA PHE A 18 3.64 -2.66 -16.48
C PHE A 18 4.58 -1.96 -17.50
N GLY A 19 5.06 -0.76 -17.19
CA GLY A 19 5.89 0.05 -18.07
C GLY A 19 7.36 -0.40 -18.17
N LEU A 20 7.92 -1.01 -17.12
CA LEU A 20 9.33 -1.41 -17.10
C LEU A 20 9.49 -2.94 -17.05
N LYS A 21 9.54 -3.56 -18.24
CA LYS A 21 9.81 -5.00 -18.45
C LYS A 21 11.08 -5.53 -17.75
N ASN A 22 12.05 -4.66 -17.44
CA ASN A 22 13.33 -5.01 -16.81
C ASN A 22 13.29 -5.07 -15.27
N LEU A 23 12.16 -4.74 -14.63
CA LEU A 23 12.06 -4.71 -13.17
C LEU A 23 11.56 -6.03 -12.54
N LYS A 24 11.48 -7.12 -13.31
CA LYS A 24 11.25 -8.47 -12.75
C LYS A 24 12.25 -8.83 -11.64
N LYS A 25 13.45 -8.27 -11.70
CA LYS A 25 14.51 -8.41 -10.67
C LYS A 25 14.12 -7.83 -9.30
N TYR A 26 13.19 -6.87 -9.27
CA TYR A 26 12.80 -6.14 -8.06
C TYR A 26 11.45 -6.60 -7.48
N LYS A 27 10.88 -7.70 -7.98
CA LYS A 27 9.62 -8.28 -7.46
C LYS A 27 8.53 -7.24 -7.22
N LEU A 28 8.34 -6.35 -8.19
CA LEU A 28 7.32 -5.29 -8.09
C LEU A 28 5.90 -5.86 -7.99
N ASP A 29 5.66 -7.06 -8.50
CA ASP A 29 4.41 -7.81 -8.31
C ASP A 29 4.08 -7.95 -6.81
N PHE A 30 5.07 -8.32 -6.00
CA PHE A 30 4.87 -8.51 -4.57
C PHE A 30 4.55 -7.18 -3.87
N LEU A 31 5.24 -6.11 -4.24
CA LEU A 31 4.97 -4.77 -3.70
C LEU A 31 3.58 -4.26 -4.11
N ALA A 32 3.20 -4.45 -5.38
CA ALA A 32 1.88 -4.07 -5.88
C ALA A 32 0.77 -4.83 -5.12
N LEU A 33 0.95 -6.13 -4.91
CA LEU A 33 -0.01 -6.97 -4.20
C LEU A 33 -0.16 -6.56 -2.73
N MET A 34 0.94 -6.23 -2.05
CA MET A 34 0.90 -5.65 -0.70
C MET A 34 0.18 -4.31 -0.66
N LEU A 35 0.46 -3.40 -1.60
CA LEU A 35 -0.18 -2.08 -1.66
C LEU A 35 -1.69 -2.18 -1.95
N TRP A 36 -2.10 -3.06 -2.87
CA TRP A 36 -3.51 -3.33 -3.15
C TRP A 36 -4.23 -4.00 -1.97
N GLY A 37 -3.56 -4.91 -1.26
CA GLY A 37 -4.08 -5.52 -0.04
C GLY A 37 -4.30 -4.50 1.08
N THR A 38 -3.32 -3.64 1.34
CA THR A 38 -3.44 -2.55 2.32
C THR A 38 -4.52 -1.55 1.93
N PHE A 39 -4.64 -1.21 0.64
CA PHE A 39 -5.73 -0.37 0.14
C PHE A 39 -7.11 -0.97 0.46
N LEU A 40 -7.30 -2.27 0.22
CA LEU A 40 -8.56 -2.96 0.53
C LEU A 40 -8.85 -3.01 2.03
N MET A 41 -7.84 -3.28 2.88
CA MET A 41 -8.01 -3.26 4.34
C MET A 41 -8.49 -1.90 4.83
N ILE A 42 -7.87 -0.83 4.34
CA ILE A 42 -8.26 0.55 4.69
C ILE A 42 -9.66 0.86 4.16
N LEU A 43 -9.99 0.39 2.95
CA LEU A 43 -11.32 0.58 2.36
C LEU A 43 -12.40 -0.03 3.23
N VAL A 44 -12.20 -1.27 3.67
CA VAL A 44 -13.15 -2.01 4.51
C VAL A 44 -13.26 -1.34 5.88
N ASP A 45 -12.13 -0.98 6.49
CA ASP A 45 -12.09 -0.27 7.78
C ASP A 45 -12.92 1.03 7.73
N HIS A 46 -12.66 1.88 6.73
CA HIS A 46 -13.43 3.11 6.52
C HIS A 46 -14.90 2.87 6.21
N THR A 47 -15.22 1.81 5.48
CA THR A 47 -16.62 1.46 5.16
C THR A 47 -17.39 1.08 6.41
N ILE A 48 -16.77 0.30 7.31
CA ILE A 48 -17.39 -0.12 8.58
C ILE A 48 -17.57 1.09 9.50
N THR A 49 -16.56 1.95 9.62
CA THR A 49 -16.63 3.18 10.42
C THR A 49 -17.72 4.13 9.90
N PHE A 50 -17.81 4.30 8.57
CA PHE A 50 -18.87 5.10 7.97
C PHE A 50 -20.27 4.55 8.28
N LEU A 51 -20.46 3.23 8.18
CA LEU A 51 -21.76 2.59 8.44
C LEU A 51 -22.18 2.62 9.90
N HIS A 52 -21.24 2.59 10.85
CA HIS A 52 -21.55 2.59 12.28
C HIS A 52 -21.65 3.99 12.89
N GLU A 53 -20.74 4.90 12.54
CA GLU A 53 -20.64 6.21 13.18
C GLU A 53 -21.27 7.33 12.33
N GLY A 54 -21.62 7.06 11.07
CA GLY A 54 -22.29 8.04 10.20
C GLY A 54 -21.42 9.26 9.86
N GLY A 55 -20.09 9.12 9.95
CA GLY A 55 -19.11 10.17 9.71
C GLY A 55 -18.85 10.45 8.23
N ASN A 56 -17.88 11.33 7.93
CA ASN A 56 -17.56 11.69 6.55
C ASN A 56 -16.63 10.62 5.92
N PHE A 57 -17.02 10.00 4.80
CA PHE A 57 -16.17 9.00 4.09
C PHE A 57 -14.78 9.53 3.74
N ILE A 58 -14.68 10.84 3.53
CA ILE A 58 -13.42 11.55 3.30
C ILE A 58 -13.30 12.59 4.40
N GLU A 59 -12.76 12.18 5.54
CA GLU A 59 -12.30 13.12 6.55
C GLU A 59 -10.98 13.77 6.08
N ILE A 60 -11.01 15.10 6.08
CA ILE A 60 -9.91 15.99 5.68
C ILE A 60 -9.00 16.26 6.89
N THR A 61 -9.54 16.12 8.10
CA THR A 61 -8.88 16.37 9.39
C THR A 61 -8.98 15.12 10.26
N THR A 62 -7.85 14.64 10.78
CA THR A 62 -7.81 13.55 11.75
C THR A 62 -7.67 14.12 13.15
N ASP A 63 -8.66 13.91 14.02
CA ASP A 63 -8.61 14.24 15.46
C ASP A 63 -7.82 13.17 16.28
N GLY A 64 -6.76 12.61 15.68
CA GLY A 64 -5.94 11.53 16.27
C GLY A 64 -4.51 11.96 16.60
N LEU A 65 -3.65 11.01 17.01
CA LEU A 65 -2.23 11.23 17.32
C LEU A 65 -1.43 11.95 16.21
N VAL A 66 -1.93 11.93 14.96
CA VAL A 66 -1.33 12.65 13.83
C VAL A 66 -2.41 13.59 13.26
N PRO A 67 -2.28 14.91 13.43
CA PRO A 67 -3.28 15.88 12.99
C PRO A 67 -3.37 16.01 11.46
N ASN A 68 -2.37 15.48 10.74
CA ASN A 68 -2.32 15.50 9.28
C ASN A 68 -2.59 14.11 8.69
N ALA A 69 -3.78 13.93 8.12
CA ALA A 69 -4.17 12.69 7.43
C ALA A 69 -3.23 12.29 6.28
N ALA A 70 -2.51 13.26 5.67
CA ALA A 70 -1.50 12.98 4.64
C ALA A 70 -0.25 12.29 5.21
N ILE A 71 0.19 12.70 6.40
CA ILE A 71 1.36 12.12 7.08
C ILE A 71 1.04 10.69 7.51
N LEU A 72 -0.21 10.43 7.94
CA LEU A 72 -0.65 9.08 8.29
C LEU A 72 -0.57 8.11 7.10
N GLY A 73 -0.94 8.57 5.90
CA GLY A 73 -0.80 7.76 4.68
C GLY A 73 0.66 7.43 4.34
N ILE A 74 1.56 8.38 4.51
CA ILE A 74 3.01 8.15 4.30
C ILE A 74 3.55 7.16 5.35
N LEU A 75 3.19 7.33 6.62
CA LEU A 75 3.55 6.43 7.72
C LEU A 75 3.12 4.99 7.46
N MET A 76 1.99 4.77 6.78
CA MET A 76 1.51 3.43 6.40
C MET A 76 2.31 2.82 5.24
N VAL A 77 2.81 3.63 4.30
CA VAL A 77 3.59 3.15 3.15
C VAL A 77 5.04 2.81 3.52
N VAL A 78 5.64 3.55 4.47
CA VAL A 78 7.02 3.31 4.95
C VAL A 78 7.29 1.86 5.38
N PRO A 79 6.49 1.21 6.26
CA PRO A 79 6.73 -0.17 6.66
C PRO A 79 6.53 -1.16 5.50
N LEU A 80 5.59 -0.90 4.58
CA LEU A 80 5.43 -1.71 3.36
C LEU A 80 6.69 -1.68 2.49
N LEU A 81 7.26 -0.49 2.29
CA LEU A 81 8.52 -0.33 1.57
C LEU A 81 9.68 -1.00 2.32
N ALA A 82 9.73 -0.90 3.64
CA ALA A 82 10.75 -1.58 4.45
C ALA A 82 10.70 -3.10 4.29
N ILE A 83 9.51 -3.71 4.36
CA ILE A 83 9.29 -5.15 4.12
C ILE A 83 9.73 -5.52 2.70
N TRP A 84 9.39 -4.71 1.71
CA TRP A 84 9.79 -4.96 0.32
C TRP A 84 11.31 -4.88 0.11
N VAL A 85 12.00 -3.90 0.71
CA VAL A 85 13.46 -3.80 0.67
C VAL A 85 14.10 -5.04 1.29
N ILE A 86 13.59 -5.52 2.43
CA ILE A 86 14.05 -6.75 3.07
C ILE A 86 13.78 -7.97 2.17
N ALA A 87 12.62 -8.04 1.51
CA ALA A 87 12.25 -9.13 0.60
C ALA A 87 13.09 -9.17 -0.68
N ILE A 88 13.66 -8.04 -1.13
CA ILE A 88 14.64 -7.99 -2.22
C ILE A 88 16.03 -8.37 -1.71
N SER A 89 16.42 -7.87 -0.53
CA SER A 89 17.75 -8.10 0.03
C SER A 89 17.94 -9.56 0.47
N THR A 90 16.89 -10.19 0.96
CA THR A 90 16.85 -11.64 1.12
C THR A 90 16.67 -12.22 -0.28
N LYS A 91 17.65 -12.99 -0.76
CA LYS A 91 17.62 -13.66 -2.07
C LYS A 91 16.52 -14.74 -2.06
N PHE A 92 15.26 -14.34 -2.07
CA PHE A 92 14.11 -15.24 -2.17
C PHE A 92 13.98 -15.66 -3.65
N ASP A 93 15.04 -16.23 -4.21
CA ASP A 93 15.23 -16.47 -5.65
C ASP A 93 15.75 -17.88 -5.92
N ASN A 94 15.14 -18.94 -5.36
CA ASN A 94 15.34 -20.30 -5.92
C ASN A 94 14.41 -21.44 -5.44
N ARG A 95 13.08 -21.24 -5.36
CA ARG A 95 12.15 -22.36 -5.01
C ARG A 95 10.86 -22.42 -5.84
N ILE A 96 10.76 -21.75 -6.99
CA ILE A 96 9.57 -21.86 -7.87
C ILE A 96 9.89 -22.33 -9.29
N CYS A 97 11.14 -22.75 -9.54
CA CYS A 97 11.48 -23.61 -10.68
C CYS A 97 11.77 -25.01 -10.12
N VAL A 98 10.73 -25.71 -9.67
CA VAL A 98 10.75 -27.16 -9.56
C VAL A 98 9.44 -27.62 -10.21
N ASP A 99 9.64 -28.16 -11.40
CA ASP A 99 8.78 -29.00 -12.25
C ASP A 99 7.60 -28.35 -13.00
#